data_AF-A0A380FBW5-F1
#
_entry.id   AF-A0A380FBW5-F1
#
_cell.length_a   1.000
_cell.length_b   1.000
_cell.length_c   1.000
_cell.angle_alpha   90.00
_cell.angle_beta   90.00
_cell.angle_gamma   90.00
#
_symmetry.space_group_name_H-M   'P 1'
#
loop_
_entity.id
_entity.type
_entity.pdbx_description
1 polymer ?
#
loop_
_entity_poly.entity_id
_entity_poly.type
_entity_poly.pdbx_seq_one_letter_code
_entity_poly.pdbx_strand_id
1 'polypeptide(L)' 'MNATSTVVIQSVTKQILVSEENEARYLGACSHECAAHERNRYVKKHNISDVEKARRLENFNALVNQ' A
#
# COMPACT_ATOMS: atom_id res chain seq x y z
N MET A 1 11.42 -20.93 13.99
CA MET A 1 10.36 -20.03 14.52
C MET A 1 10.75 -18.60 14.20
N ASN A 2 10.38 -18.11 13.02
CA ASN A 2 10.29 -16.68 12.74
C ASN A 2 9.15 -16.54 11.74
N ALA A 3 8.00 -16.13 12.27
CA ALA A 3 6.84 -15.78 11.46
C ALA A 3 7.19 -14.50 10.71
N THR A 4 7.87 -14.62 9.57
CA THR A 4 8.13 -13.48 8.68
C THR A 4 6.87 -13.29 7.85
N SER A 5 5.96 -12.55 8.48
CA SER A 5 4.85 -11.81 7.92
C SER A 5 4.79 -11.80 6.39
N THR A 6 3.87 -12.60 5.87
CA THR A 6 3.53 -12.67 4.45
C THR A 6 2.60 -11.52 4.13
N VAL A 7 3.04 -10.61 3.26
CA VAL A 7 2.32 -9.37 2.97
C VAL A 7 2.26 -9.15 1.45
N VAL A 8 1.05 -8.99 0.91
CA VAL A 8 0.68 -9.20 -0.50
C VAL A 8 0.12 -7.91 -1.09
N ILE A 9 0.87 -7.27 -1.99
CA ILE A 9 0.39 -6.12 -2.76
C ILE A 9 -0.74 -6.58 -3.68
N GLN A 10 -1.93 -6.03 -3.47
CA GLN A 10 -3.15 -6.60 -4.00
C GLN A 10 -3.60 -5.84 -5.26
N SER A 11 -3.09 -6.25 -6.44
CA SER A 11 -3.70 -5.98 -7.75
C SER A 11 -4.40 -7.23 -8.25
N VAL A 12 -5.47 -7.06 -9.05
CA VAL A 12 -6.57 -8.01 -9.30
C VAL A 12 -6.15 -9.44 -9.76
N THR A 13 -4.90 -9.70 -10.10
CA THR A 13 -4.37 -11.06 -10.40
C THR A 13 -2.85 -11.26 -10.20
N LYS A 14 -2.10 -10.28 -9.67
CA LYS A 14 -0.63 -10.38 -9.50
C LYS A 14 -0.25 -10.18 -8.03
N GLN A 15 0.02 -11.27 -7.31
CA GLN A 15 0.55 -11.22 -5.94
C GLN A 15 2.06 -10.99 -6.00
N ILE A 16 2.51 -9.79 -5.63
CA ILE A 16 3.93 -9.47 -5.46
C ILE A 16 4.25 -9.64 -3.98
N LEU A 17 5.25 -10.47 -3.68
CA LEU A 17 5.77 -10.65 -2.33
C LEU A 17 6.58 -9.41 -1.95
N VAL A 18 6.15 -8.67 -0.93
CA VAL A 18 6.88 -7.51 -0.43
C VAL A 18 6.99 -7.56 1.09
N SER A 19 8.02 -6.92 1.63
CA SER A 19 8.17 -6.73 3.08
C SER A 19 7.00 -5.91 3.66
N GLU A 20 6.63 -6.13 4.91
CA GLU A 20 5.53 -5.40 5.57
C GLU A 20 5.68 -3.88 5.51
N GLU A 21 6.92 -3.42 5.66
CA GLU A 21 7.28 -2.01 5.56
C GLU A 21 6.90 -1.43 4.19
N ASN A 22 7.06 -2.21 3.13
CA ASN A 22 6.76 -1.83 1.76
C ASN A 22 5.25 -1.80 1.51
N GLU A 23 4.48 -2.73 2.10
CA GLU A 23 3.01 -2.66 2.06
C GLU A 23 2.50 -1.41 2.78
N ALA A 24 3.09 -1.07 3.92
CA ALA A 24 2.72 0.14 4.67
C ALA A 24 3.09 1.44 3.95
N ARG A 25 4.28 1.48 3.32
CA ARG A 25 4.73 2.61 2.49
C ARG A 25 3.84 2.81 1.27
N TYR A 26 3.42 1.72 0.63
CA TYR A 26 2.65 1.77 -0.61
C TYR A 26 1.15 1.53 -0.43
N LEU A 27 0.64 1.58 0.79
CA LEU A 27 -0.78 1.34 1.10
C LEU A 27 -1.30 0.04 0.44
N GLY A 28 -0.46 -1.01 0.39
CA GLY A 28 -0.77 -2.29 -0.27
C GLY A 28 -1.16 -2.20 -1.74
N ALA A 29 -0.80 -1.11 -2.43
CA ALA A 29 -1.15 -0.84 -3.81
C ALA A 29 0.01 -1.08 -4.77
N CYS A 30 -0.31 -1.52 -5.99
CA CYS A 30 0.68 -1.75 -7.04
C CYS A 30 1.06 -0.50 -7.83
N SER A 31 0.29 0.59 -7.70
CA SER A 31 0.41 1.82 -8.50
C SER A 31 -0.29 2.98 -7.79
N HIS A 32 -0.03 4.23 -8.21
CA HIS A 32 -0.58 5.44 -7.59
C HIS A 32 -2.11 5.43 -7.62
N GLU A 33 -2.68 5.07 -8.76
CA GLU A 33 -4.13 4.91 -8.96
C GLU A 33 -4.76 3.92 -7.96
N CYS A 34 -4.10 2.80 -7.68
CA CYS A 34 -4.57 1.78 -6.75
C CYS A 34 -4.44 2.26 -5.30
N ALA A 35 -3.41 3.05 -5.00
CA ALA A 35 -3.21 3.66 -3.69
C ALA A 35 -4.26 4.74 -3.42
N ALA A 36 -4.57 5.54 -4.44
CA ALA A 36 -5.56 6.61 -4.41
C ALA A 36 -7.01 6.10 -4.36
N HIS A 37 -7.27 4.88 -4.81
CA HIS A 37 -8.61 4.31 -4.91
C HIS A 37 -9.38 4.36 -3.56
N GLU A 38 -10.64 4.80 -3.60
CA GLU A 38 -11.51 4.94 -2.41
C GLU A 38 -11.64 3.60 -1.64
N ARG A 39 -11.64 2.48 -2.38
CA ARG A 39 -11.79 1.12 -1.86
C ARG A 39 -10.46 0.39 -1.64
N ASN A 40 -9.37 1.11 -1.38
CA ASN A 40 -8.10 0.48 -1.09
C ASN A 40 -8.25 -0.49 0.10
N ARG A 41 -7.90 -1.76 -0.13
CA ARG A 41 -8.04 -2.85 0.85
C ARG A 41 -7.15 -2.63 2.08
N TYR A 42 -5.95 -2.08 1.89
CA TYR A 42 -5.05 -1.75 2.98
C TYR A 42 -5.63 -0.64 3.86
N VAL A 43 -6.16 0.43 3.25
CA VAL A 43 -6.81 1.55 3.96
C VAL A 43 -7.99 1.05 4.80
N LYS A 44 -8.84 0.18 4.23
CA LYS A 44 -9.96 -0.44 4.98
C LYS A 44 -9.49 -1.36 6.10
N LYS A 45 -8.48 -2.20 5.84
CA LYS A 45 -7.93 -3.15 6.83
C LYS A 45 -7.29 -2.43 8.02
N HIS A 46 -6.58 -1.34 7.76
CA HIS A 46 -5.86 -0.56 8.78
C HIS A 46 -6.64 0.66 9.28
N ASN A 47 -7.90 0.85 8.85
CA ASN A 47 -8.76 1.99 9.20
C ASN A 47 -8.04 3.34 9.06
N ILE A 48 -7.31 3.52 7.96
CA ILE A 48 -6.55 4.75 7.71
C ILE A 48 -7.51 5.87 7.33
N SER A 49 -7.37 7.02 8.00
CA SER A 49 -8.14 8.22 7.68
C SER A 49 -7.69 8.83 6.34
N ASP A 50 -8.60 9.49 5.63
CA ASP A 50 -8.35 10.11 4.32
C ASP A 50 -7.17 11.09 4.35
N VAL A 51 -6.96 11.79 5.47
CA VAL A 51 -5.84 12.72 5.67
C VAL A 51 -4.50 11.99 5.67
N GLU A 52 -4.40 10.88 6.42
CA GLU A 52 -3.17 10.08 6.49
C GLU A 52 -2.94 9.32 5.17
N LYS A 53 -4.01 8.90 4.50
CA LYS A 53 -3.94 8.33 3.15
C LYS A 53 -3.35 9.34 2.16
N ALA A 54 -3.83 10.59 2.15
CA ALA A 54 -3.32 11.65 1.28
C ALA A 54 -1.84 11.92 1.53
N ARG A 55 -1.42 12.01 2.80
CA ARG A 55 -0.01 12.19 3.19
C ARG A 55 0.91 11.08 2.66
N ARG A 56 0.46 9.83 2.75
CA ARG A 56 1.19 8.67 2.21
C ARG A 56 1.20 8.65 0.69
N LEU A 57 0.11 9.08 0.06
CA LEU A 57 -0.01 9.15 -1.40
C LEU A 57 0.93 10.21 -1.99
N GLU A 58 1.08 11.35 -1.31
CA GLU A 58 2.02 12.40 -1.69
C GLU A 58 3.47 11.92 -1.60
N ASN A 59 3.83 11.21 -0.52
CA ASN A 59 5.13 10.57 -0.37
C ASN A 59 5.37 9.52 -1.47
N PHE A 60 4.33 8.75 -1.84
CA PHE A 60 4.41 7.78 -2.93
C PHE A 60 4.74 8.45 -4.28
N ASN A 61 4.07 9.56 -4.62
CA ASN A 61 4.34 10.30 -5.86
C ASN A 61 5.78 10.86 -5.91
N ALA A 62 6.34 11.27 -4.78
CA ALA A 62 7.71 11.75 -4.68
C ALA A 62 8.75 10.63 -4.90
N LEU A 63 8.45 9.40 -4.48
CA LEU A 63 9.34 8.24 -4.62
C LEU A 63 9.31 7.62 -6.02
N VAL A 64 8.16 7.66 -6.70
CA VAL A 64 8.00 7.07 -8.06
C VAL A 64 8.63 7.93 -9.15
N ASN A 65 8.73 9.25 -8.93
CA ASN A 65 9.34 10.18 -9.89
C ASN A 65 10.85 10.44 -9.63
N GLN A 66 11.52 9.56 -8.89
CA GLN A 66 12.96 9.66 -8.58
C GLN A 66 13.79 8.69 -9.41
#